data_AF-A0AAF0ZG36-F1
#
_entry.id   AF-A0AAF0ZG36-F1
#
_cell.length_a   1.000
_cell.length_b   1.000
_cell.length_c   1.000
_cell.angle_alpha   90.00
_cell.angle_beta   90.00
_cell.angle_gamma   90.00
#
_symmetry.space_group_name_H-M   'P 1'
#
loop_
_entity.id
_entity.type
_entity.pdbx_description
1 polymer ?
#
loop_
_entity_poly.entity_id
_entity_poly.type
_entity_poly.pdbx_seq_one_letter_code
_entity_poly.pdbx_strand_id
1 'polypeptide(L)'
;MTTTFSPKIVTDTWIEASWGDFIEATANPDYQKGKCYYYKGRLRIEMSPVVNDHASDHSIINSAINLYAGLTGINLNGYDN
;
A
#
# COMPACT_ATOMS: atom_id res chain seq x y z
N MET A 1 -10.92 23.98 23.63
CA MET A 1 -11.92 23.22 22.85
C MET A 1 -11.22 22.77 21.58
N THR A 2 -10.82 21.50 21.47
CA THR A 2 -10.22 20.95 20.24
C THR A 2 -11.34 20.27 19.45
N THR A 3 -11.82 20.94 18.43
CA THR A 3 -12.81 20.42 17.47
C THR A 3 -12.20 19.26 16.69
N THR A 4 -12.68 18.05 16.91
CA THR A 4 -12.39 16.85 16.13
C THR A 4 -12.98 17.03 14.73
N PHE A 5 -12.14 17.45 13.78
CA PHE A 5 -12.52 17.54 12.38
C PHE A 5 -12.05 16.25 11.70
N SER A 6 -12.95 15.30 11.49
CA SER A 6 -12.66 14.10 10.70
C SER A 6 -13.59 14.04 9.49
N PRO A 7 -13.38 14.87 8.45
CA PRO A 7 -13.83 14.47 7.13
C PRO A 7 -13.10 13.17 6.78
N LYS A 8 -13.85 12.20 6.27
CA LYS A 8 -13.30 10.92 5.80
C LYS A 8 -12.17 11.22 4.81
N ILE A 9 -10.94 10.87 5.16
CA ILE A 9 -9.76 11.07 4.31
C ILE A 9 -9.97 10.24 3.04
N VAL A 10 -9.84 10.87 1.88
CA VAL A 10 -9.84 10.16 0.59
C VAL A 10 -8.51 9.42 0.50
N THR A 11 -8.58 8.09 0.48
CA THR A 11 -7.40 7.22 0.40
C THR A 11 -6.91 7.10 -1.04
N ASP A 12 -5.71 6.57 -1.20
CA ASP A 12 -5.08 6.28 -2.50
C ASP A 12 -4.82 7.51 -3.38
N THR A 13 -4.88 8.70 -2.79
CA THR A 13 -4.57 9.99 -3.41
C THR A 13 -3.81 10.89 -2.44
N TRP A 14 -3.16 11.93 -2.97
CA TRP A 14 -2.54 12.97 -2.17
C TRP A 14 -3.55 14.06 -1.84
N ILE A 15 -3.71 14.36 -0.56
CA ILE A 15 -4.52 15.49 -0.07
C ILE A 15 -3.66 16.48 0.68
N GLU A 16 -4.03 17.75 0.67
CA GLU A 16 -3.39 18.77 1.52
C GLU A 16 -3.71 18.48 2.98
N ALA A 17 -2.66 18.45 3.82
CA ALA A 17 -2.77 18.12 5.23
C ALA A 17 -1.59 18.71 5.99
N SER A 18 -1.82 19.20 7.20
CA SER A 18 -0.75 19.60 8.10
C SER A 18 -0.06 18.36 8.68
N TRP A 19 1.09 18.58 9.32
CA TRP A 19 1.77 17.52 10.07
C TRP A 19 0.90 17.00 11.23
N GLY A 20 0.09 17.87 11.86
CA GLY A 20 -0.84 17.46 12.92
C GLY A 20 -1.91 16.51 12.39
N ASP A 21 -2.51 16.85 11.25
CA ASP A 21 -3.51 16.00 10.59
C ASP A 21 -2.94 14.64 10.19
N PHE A 22 -1.67 14.60 9.76
CA PHE A 22 -0.96 13.35 9.49
C PHE A 22 -0.84 12.48 10.76
N ILE A 23 -0.43 13.05 11.88
CA ILE A 23 -0.31 12.30 13.15
C ILE A 23 -1.67 11.76 13.59
N GLU A 24 -2.73 12.57 13.53
CA GLU A 24 -4.10 12.13 13.86
C GLU A 24 -4.58 11.02 12.92
N ALA A 25 -4.33 11.17 11.61
CA ALA A 25 -4.68 10.16 10.62
C ALA A 25 -3.97 8.83 10.86
N THR A 26 -2.68 8.84 11.23
CA THR A 26 -1.92 7.61 11.54
C THR A 26 -2.36 6.93 12.84
N ALA A 27 -3.00 7.67 13.76
CA ALA A 27 -3.54 7.14 14.99
C ALA A 27 -4.96 6.58 14.83
N ASN A 28 -5.64 6.86 13.71
CA ASN A 28 -7.00 6.42 13.46
C ASN A 28 -7.03 4.91 13.12
N PRO A 29 -7.79 4.09 13.88
CA PRO A 29 -7.91 2.65 13.62
C PRO A 29 -8.39 2.29 12.21
N ASP A 30 -9.19 3.14 11.57
CA ASP A 30 -9.71 2.90 10.22
C ASP A 30 -8.60 2.82 9.15
N TYR A 31 -7.46 3.45 9.42
CA TYR A 31 -6.31 3.52 8.51
C TYR A 31 -5.13 2.65 8.96
N GLN A 32 -5.26 1.89 10.04
CA GLN A 32 -4.17 1.12 10.65
C GLN A 32 -3.55 0.08 9.69
N LYS A 33 -4.33 -0.43 8.74
CA LYS A 33 -3.87 -1.39 7.72
C LYS A 33 -3.28 -0.74 6.47
N GLY A 34 -3.40 0.59 6.34
CA GLY A 34 -2.90 1.34 5.20
C GLY A 34 -1.45 1.81 5.42
N LYS A 35 -0.74 2.07 4.32
CA LYS A 35 0.56 2.76 4.38
C LYS A 35 0.31 4.26 4.36
N CYS A 36 0.83 4.98 5.36
CA CYS A 36 0.68 6.43 5.46
C CYS A 36 1.96 7.15 5.04
N TYR A 37 1.82 8.18 4.20
CA TYR A 37 2.92 8.98 3.67
C TYR A 37 2.67 10.47 3.91
N TYR A 38 3.73 11.20 4.27
CA TYR A 38 3.69 12.66 4.38
C TYR A 38 4.78 13.29 3.51
N TYR A 39 4.40 14.24 2.66
CA TYR A 39 5.35 14.93 1.80
C TYR A 39 4.87 16.35 1.49
N LYS A 40 5.69 17.35 1.84
CA LYS A 40 5.48 18.77 1.52
C LYS A 40 4.06 19.28 1.84
N GLY A 41 3.55 19.04 3.04
CA GLY A 41 2.22 19.49 3.46
C GLY A 41 1.08 18.69 2.81
N ARG A 42 1.37 17.46 2.37
CA ARG A 42 0.40 16.55 1.82
C ARG A 42 0.48 15.20 2.51
N LEU A 43 -0.67 14.59 2.69
CA LEU A 43 -0.87 13.24 3.23
C LEU A 43 -1.36 12.33 2.10
N ARG A 44 -0.91 11.07 2.11
CA ARG A 44 -1.51 9.97 1.36
C ARG A 44 -1.62 8.74 2.25
N ILE A 45 -2.80 8.14 2.27
CA ILE A 45 -3.02 6.84 2.91
C ILE A 45 -3.30 5.86 1.78
N GLU A 46 -2.42 4.89 1.58
CA GLU A 46 -2.61 3.83 0.60
C GLU A 46 -3.30 2.65 1.29
N MET A 47 -4.58 2.45 0.97
CA MET A 47 -5.38 1.34 1.45
C MET A 47 -5.30 0.22 0.42
N SER A 48 -4.07 -0.20 0.10
CA SER A 48 -3.89 -1.33 -0.79
C SER A 48 -4.56 -2.55 -0.16
N PRO A 49 -5.34 -3.36 -0.90
CA PRO A 49 -5.82 -4.63 -0.41
C PRO A 49 -4.60 -5.54 -0.27
N VAL A 50 -3.86 -5.43 0.84
CA VAL A 50 -2.95 -6.48 1.30
C VAL A 50 -3.82 -7.58 1.91
N VAL A 51 -4.75 -8.07 1.09
CA VAL A 51 -5.48 -9.30 1.29
C VAL A 51 -4.66 -10.36 0.57
N ASN A 52 -4.54 -11.51 1.20
CA ASN A 52 -3.90 -12.73 0.73
C ASN A 52 -3.97 -12.95 -0.80
N ASP A 53 -5.08 -12.56 -1.43
CA ASP A 53 -5.32 -12.63 -2.88
C ASP A 53 -4.20 -11.97 -3.70
N HIS A 54 -3.70 -10.79 -3.32
CA HIS A 54 -2.65 -10.12 -4.09
C HIS A 54 -1.30 -10.85 -4.00
N ALA A 55 -1.01 -11.43 -2.83
CA ALA A 55 0.17 -12.28 -2.63
C ALA A 55 0.02 -13.64 -3.34
N SER A 56 -1.20 -14.18 -3.41
CA SER A 56 -1.52 -15.42 -4.09
C SER A 56 -1.39 -15.28 -5.60
N ASP A 57 -1.93 -14.21 -6.18
CA ASP A 57 -1.84 -13.90 -7.61
C ASP A 57 -0.38 -13.73 -8.04
N HIS A 58 0.40 -13.01 -7.24
CA HIS A 58 1.82 -12.83 -7.49
C HIS A 58 2.59 -14.16 -7.41
N SER A 59 2.31 -14.98 -6.39
CA SER A 59 2.93 -16.28 -6.18
C SER A 59 2.63 -17.26 -7.33
N ILE A 60 1.39 -17.32 -7.82
CA ILE A 60 1.02 -18.26 -8.88
C ILE A 60 1.64 -17.88 -10.24
N ILE A 61 1.71 -16.58 -10.55
CA ILE A 61 2.35 -16.10 -11.78
C ILE A 61 3.85 -16.38 -11.74
N ASN A 62 4.52 -16.05 -10.63
CA ASN A 62 5.95 -16.28 -10.49
C ASN A 62 6.27 -17.78 -10.56
N SER A 63 5.45 -18.62 -9.93
CA SER A 63 5.58 -20.08 -9.99
C SER A 63 5.42 -20.63 -11.41
N ALA A 64 4.43 -20.16 -12.17
CA ALA A 64 4.20 -20.60 -13.55
C ALA A 64 5.37 -20.21 -14.49
N ILE A 65 5.89 -18.99 -14.36
CA ILE A 65 7.02 -18.49 -15.16
C ILE A 65 8.29 -19.28 -14.86
N ASN A 66 8.60 -19.51 -13.57
CA ASN A 66 9.77 -20.27 -13.17
C ASN A 66 9.70 -21.73 -13.65
N LEU A 67 8.52 -22.35 -13.56
CA LEU A 67 8.31 -23.72 -14.06
C LEU A 67 8.54 -23.80 -15.57
N TYR A 68 7.96 -22.88 -16.34
CA TYR A 68 8.13 -22.85 -17.79
C TYR A 68 9.59 -22.63 -18.19
N ALA A 69 10.27 -21.68 -17.54
CA ALA A 69 11.68 -21.41 -17.82
C ALA A 69 12.59 -22.59 -17.49
N GLY A 70 12.35 -23.26 -16.36
CA GLY A 70 13.07 -24.49 -15.99
C GLY A 70 12.88 -25.61 -17.03
N LEU A 71 11.67 -25.77 -17.57
CA LEU A 71 11.37 -26.77 -18.60
C LEU A 71 11.94 -26.42 -19.98
N THR A 72 12.11 -25.13 -20.28
CA THR A 72 12.58 -24.64 -21.59
C THR A 72 14.05 -24.23 -21.60
N GLY A 73 14.75 -24.31 -20.47
CA GLY A 73 16.15 -23.93 -20.34
C GLY A 73 16.39 -22.41 -20.40
N ILE A 74 15.37 -21.60 -20.10
CA ILE A 74 15.50 -20.14 -20.05
C ILE A 74 16.15 -19.76 -18.72
N ASN A 75 17.27 -19.04 -18.79
CA ASN A 75 17.93 -18.51 -17.61
C ASN A 75 17.19 -17.25 -17.12
N LEU A 76 16.42 -17.39 -16.02
CA LEU A 76 15.72 -16.28 -15.39
C LEU A 76 16.59 -15.62 -14.31
N ASN A 77 16.59 -14.29 -14.28
CA ASN A 77 17.14 -13.49 -13.19
C ASN A 77 16.01 -12.65 -12.56
N GLY A 78 15.16 -13.31 -11.77
CA GLY A 78 13.98 -12.69 -11.16
C GLY A 78 14.29 -11.92 -9.87
N TYR A 79 13.63 -10.78 -9.68
CA TYR A 79 13.59 -10.02 -8.42
C TYR A 79 12.13 -9.88 -7.97
N ASP A 80 11.91 -9.91 -6.65
CA ASP A 80 10.59 -9.87 -6.05
C ASP A 80 10.55 -8.90 -4.84
N ASN A 81 9.39 -8.32 -4.50
CA ASN A 81 9.19 -7.33 -3.42
C ASN A 81 7.85 -7.49 -2.69
#